data_AF-A0A6C1NWM5-F1
#
_entry.id   AF-A0A6C1NWM5-F1
#
_cell.length_a   1.000
_cell.length_b   1.000
_cell.length_c   1.000
_cell.angle_alpha   90.00
_cell.angle_beta   90.00
_cell.angle_gamma   90.00
#
_symmetry.space_group_name_H-M   'P 1'
#
loop_
_entity.id
_entity.type
_entity.pdbx_description
1 polymer ?
#
loop_
_entity_poly.entity_id
_entity_poly.type
_entity_poly.pdbx_seq_one_letter_code
_entity_poly.pdbx_strand_id
1 'polypeptide(L)'
;MEDALFEAGCDDAILSFRNGIAYLDFDREAENLEKGVISAIHQVEQTGMPLSVKRVEPSDFVTSAEIARRLHRSKQSVQQLISGGRGDGDFPLPIAGVTAKTMLWSWQEVVGWFLEKKKLDEKSIYENATTLKQLNESLDARHDEAQFKNIRRITKLIKKGRSEFV
;
A
#
# COMPACT_ATOMS: atom_id res chain seq x y z
N MET A 1 -12.57 -11.35 22.32
CA MET A 1 -11.91 -10.48 21.32
C MET A 1 -12.96 -9.90 20.40
N GLU A 2 -13.78 -10.75 19.76
CA GLU A 2 -14.92 -10.32 18.93
C GLU A 2 -15.83 -9.34 19.67
N ASP A 3 -16.35 -9.68 20.87
CA ASP A 3 -17.18 -8.77 21.65
C ASP A 3 -16.49 -7.42 21.93
N ALA A 4 -15.21 -7.43 22.28
CA ALA A 4 -14.47 -6.21 22.56
C ALA A 4 -14.30 -5.32 21.32
N LEU A 5 -14.12 -5.93 20.14
CA LEU A 5 -14.06 -5.22 18.85
C LEU A 5 -15.42 -4.65 18.46
N PHE A 6 -16.49 -5.43 18.65
CA PHE A 6 -17.86 -5.00 18.42
C PHE A 6 -18.22 -3.79 19.29
N GLU A 7 -17.99 -3.87 20.61
CA GLU A 7 -18.25 -2.78 21.55
C GLU A 7 -17.38 -1.54 21.30
N ALA A 8 -16.21 -1.70 20.66
CA ALA A 8 -15.37 -0.58 20.24
C ALA A 8 -15.85 0.10 18.94
N GLY A 9 -16.95 -0.36 18.33
CA GLY A 9 -17.51 0.19 17.09
C GLY A 9 -16.89 -0.39 15.82
N CYS A 10 -16.39 -1.62 15.88
CA CYS A 10 -16.01 -2.41 14.70
C CYS A 10 -17.11 -3.43 14.34
N ASP A 11 -18.37 -3.04 14.43
CA ASP A 11 -19.55 -3.84 14.07
C ASP A 11 -19.70 -4.03 12.55
N ASP A 12 -18.95 -3.26 11.78
CA ASP A 12 -18.80 -3.31 10.33
C ASP A 12 -17.60 -4.17 9.86
N ALA A 13 -17.02 -4.98 10.76
CA ALA A 13 -15.82 -5.76 10.47
C ALA A 13 -15.99 -7.26 10.76
N ILE A 14 -15.37 -8.09 9.91
CA ILE A 14 -15.28 -9.54 10.12
C ILE A 14 -13.88 -9.91 10.61
N LEU A 15 -13.78 -10.49 11.80
CA LEU A 15 -12.53 -11.05 12.32
C LEU A 15 -12.23 -12.39 11.66
N SER A 16 -11.04 -12.50 11.07
CA SER A 16 -10.57 -13.72 10.41
C SER A 16 -9.12 -14.04 10.78
N PHE A 17 -8.74 -15.30 10.61
CA PHE A 17 -7.39 -15.78 10.88
C PHE A 17 -6.84 -16.55 9.69
N ARG A 18 -5.61 -16.23 9.28
CA ARG A 18 -4.91 -16.96 8.22
C ARG A 18 -3.45 -17.15 8.60
N ASN A 19 -2.99 -18.40 8.63
CA ASN A 19 -1.61 -18.76 8.97
C ASN A 19 -1.14 -18.13 10.30
N GLY A 20 -2.02 -18.06 11.30
CA GLY A 20 -1.72 -17.44 12.59
C GLY A 20 -1.76 -15.91 12.61
N ILE A 21 -2.10 -15.26 11.50
CA ILE A 21 -2.29 -13.81 11.40
C ILE A 21 -3.77 -13.49 11.55
N ALA A 22 -4.11 -12.69 12.56
CA ALA A 22 -5.45 -12.11 12.71
C ALA A 22 -5.59 -10.89 11.77
N TYR A 23 -6.72 -10.78 11.08
CA TYR A 23 -7.06 -9.62 10.27
C TYR A 23 -8.56 -9.33 10.34
N LEU A 24 -8.91 -8.08 10.08
CA LEU A 24 -10.29 -7.59 10.07
C LEU A 24 -10.61 -7.09 8.67
N ASP A 25 -11.65 -7.65 8.06
CA ASP A 25 -12.20 -7.18 6.80
C ASP A 25 -13.33 -6.19 7.11
N PHE A 26 -13.11 -4.90 6.82
CA PHE A 26 -14.07 -3.82 7.07
C PHE A 26 -14.92 -3.51 5.85
N ASP A 27 -16.21 -3.25 6.07
CA ASP A 27 -17.12 -2.59 5.13
C ASP A 27 -17.60 -1.26 5.73
N ARG A 28 -16.68 -0.29 5.75
CA ARG A 28 -16.83 0.96 6.51
C ARG A 28 -17.29 2.13 5.66
N GLU A 29 -18.39 2.75 6.05
CA GLU A 29 -18.79 4.06 5.51
C GLU A 29 -17.96 5.20 6.12
N ALA A 30 -17.36 6.02 5.27
CA ALA A 30 -16.61 7.21 5.68
C ALA A 30 -16.57 8.24 4.54
N GLU A 31 -16.24 9.50 4.86
CA GLU A 31 -16.11 10.57 3.85
C GLU A 31 -15.00 10.28 2.83
N ASN A 32 -13.95 9.56 3.24
CA ASN A 32 -12.87 9.11 2.37
C ASN A 32 -12.11 7.94 3.02
N LEU A 33 -11.25 7.30 2.22
CA LEU A 33 -10.47 6.14 2.64
C LEU A 33 -9.59 6.40 3.87
N GLU A 34 -8.94 7.57 3.93
CA GLU A 34 -8.06 7.94 5.05
C GLU A 34 -8.84 7.96 6.37
N LYS A 35 -9.97 8.67 6.41
CA LYS A 35 -10.83 8.74 7.60
C LYS A 35 -11.37 7.36 7.98
N GLY A 36 -11.79 6.56 7.00
CA GLY A 36 -12.26 5.19 7.22
C GLY A 36 -11.19 4.32 7.89
N VAL A 37 -9.99 4.28 7.33
CA VAL A 37 -8.88 3.46 7.86
C VAL A 37 -8.37 3.97 9.21
N ILE A 38 -8.22 5.29 9.40
CA ILE A 38 -7.79 5.86 10.68
C ILE A 38 -8.80 5.56 11.79
N SER A 39 -10.10 5.70 11.53
CA SER A 39 -11.13 5.39 12.52
C SER A 39 -11.12 3.90 12.88
N ALA A 40 -10.95 3.01 11.90
CA ALA A 40 -10.85 1.56 12.13
C ALA A 40 -9.64 1.21 13.00
N ILE A 41 -8.46 1.77 12.68
CA ILE A 41 -7.25 1.58 13.50
C ILE A 41 -7.48 2.04 14.93
N HIS A 42 -8.08 3.21 15.12
CA HIS A 42 -8.34 3.77 16.44
C HIS A 42 -9.23 2.87 17.29
N GLN A 43 -10.35 2.41 16.72
CA GLN A 43 -11.31 1.56 17.43
C GLN A 43 -10.73 0.18 17.78
N VAL A 44 -9.99 -0.45 16.85
CA VAL A 44 -9.31 -1.73 17.11
C VAL A 44 -8.33 -1.61 18.29
N GLU A 45 -7.61 -0.51 18.38
CA GLU A 45 -6.60 -0.28 19.42
C GLU A 45 -7.18 0.28 20.73
N GLN A 46 -8.46 0.63 20.76
CA GLN A 46 -9.17 1.14 21.94
C GLN A 46 -10.02 0.11 22.67
N THR A 47 -10.02 -1.14 22.22
CA THR A 47 -10.73 -2.27 22.85
C THR A 47 -10.31 -2.57 24.29
N GLY A 48 -9.24 -1.93 24.80
CA GLY A 48 -8.62 -2.24 26.10
C GLY A 48 -7.76 -3.51 26.08
N MET A 49 -7.73 -4.21 24.94
CA MET A 49 -6.84 -5.34 24.70
C MET A 49 -5.49 -4.84 24.15
N PRO A 50 -4.38 -5.59 24.33
CA PRO A 50 -3.06 -5.21 23.79
C PRO A 50 -2.97 -5.50 22.28
N LEU A 51 -3.92 -4.97 21.51
CA LEU A 51 -3.96 -5.06 20.05
C LEU A 51 -3.23 -3.88 19.43
N SER A 52 -2.52 -4.13 18.33
CA SER A 52 -1.93 -3.07 17.53
C SER A 52 -1.99 -3.44 16.05
N VAL A 53 -2.56 -2.55 15.24
CA VAL A 53 -2.66 -2.72 13.80
C VAL A 53 -1.26 -2.59 13.19
N LYS A 54 -0.83 -3.63 12.48
CA LYS A 54 0.50 -3.66 11.84
C LYS A 54 0.49 -3.16 10.41
N ARG A 55 -0.61 -3.37 9.68
CA ARG A 55 -0.69 -3.12 8.24
C ARG A 55 -2.15 -3.03 7.81
N VAL A 56 -2.38 -2.30 6.72
CA VAL A 56 -3.64 -2.24 5.98
C VAL A 56 -3.43 -2.94 4.65
N GLU A 57 -4.30 -3.90 4.34
CA GLU A 57 -4.34 -4.61 3.07
C GLU A 57 -5.58 -4.19 2.26
N PRO A 58 -5.52 -4.21 0.91
CA PRO A 58 -4.37 -4.56 0.09
C PRO A 58 -3.28 -3.48 0.10
N SER A 59 -2.02 -3.90 0.29
CA SER A 59 -0.87 -2.99 0.34
C SER A 59 -0.42 -2.48 -1.05
N ASP A 60 0.57 -1.58 -1.05
CA ASP A 60 1.15 -0.98 -2.27
C ASP A 60 1.99 -1.96 -3.10
N PHE A 61 2.39 -3.11 -2.55
CA PHE A 61 3.20 -4.09 -3.27
C PHE A 61 2.33 -4.98 -4.16
N VAL A 62 2.48 -4.84 -5.48
CA VAL A 62 1.68 -5.59 -6.46
C VAL A 62 2.53 -6.36 -7.45
N THR A 63 2.06 -7.55 -7.82
CA THR A 63 2.62 -8.32 -8.94
C THR A 63 1.98 -7.86 -10.26
N SER A 64 2.57 -8.22 -11.40
CA SER A 64 1.96 -8.00 -12.72
C SER A 64 0.58 -8.63 -12.88
N ALA A 65 0.33 -9.77 -12.22
CA ALA A 65 -0.98 -10.42 -12.21
C ALA A 65 -2.00 -9.61 -11.40
N GLU A 66 -1.58 -9.03 -10.28
CA GLU A 66 -2.42 -8.19 -9.43
C GLU A 66 -2.76 -6.87 -10.12
N ILE A 67 -1.79 -6.24 -10.81
CA ILE A 67 -2.02 -5.07 -11.66
C ILE A 67 -3.10 -5.37 -12.71
N ALA A 68 -2.96 -6.51 -13.42
CA ALA A 68 -3.93 -6.92 -14.43
C ALA A 68 -5.34 -7.10 -13.82
N ARG A 69 -5.44 -7.75 -12.66
CA ARG A 69 -6.69 -7.97 -11.95
C ARG A 69 -7.35 -6.66 -11.53
N ARG A 70 -6.61 -5.78 -10.84
CA ARG A 70 -7.13 -4.51 -10.30
C ARG A 70 -7.54 -3.52 -11.40
N LEU A 71 -6.85 -3.51 -12.54
CA LEU A 71 -7.18 -2.66 -13.69
C LEU A 71 -8.16 -3.29 -14.67
N HIS A 72 -8.68 -4.50 -14.39
CA HIS A 72 -9.51 -5.27 -15.31
C HIS A 72 -8.88 -5.45 -16.71
N ARG A 73 -7.56 -5.66 -16.75
CA ARG A 73 -6.76 -5.86 -17.97
C ARG A 73 -6.33 -7.32 -18.12
N SER A 74 -6.03 -7.72 -19.35
CA SER A 74 -5.42 -9.03 -19.58
C SER A 74 -3.97 -9.05 -19.09
N LYS A 75 -3.51 -10.21 -18.61
CA LYS A 75 -2.10 -10.42 -18.22
C LYS A 75 -1.14 -10.07 -19.36
N GLN A 76 -1.47 -10.46 -20.59
CA GLN A 76 -0.67 -10.16 -21.78
C GLN A 76 -0.57 -8.65 -22.02
N SER A 77 -1.65 -7.89 -21.82
CA SER A 77 -1.61 -6.43 -21.97
C SER A 77 -0.65 -5.78 -20.98
N VAL A 78 -0.62 -6.23 -19.72
CA VAL A 78 0.29 -5.68 -18.71
C VAL A 78 1.74 -6.08 -19.02
N GLN A 79 1.99 -7.31 -19.45
CA GLN A 79 3.33 -7.77 -19.84
C GLN A 79 3.90 -7.00 -21.03
N GLN A 80 3.06 -6.62 -22.00
CA GLN A 80 3.49 -5.78 -23.12
C GLN A 80 3.88 -4.35 -22.69
N LEU A 81 3.23 -3.80 -21.67
CA LEU A 81 3.62 -2.50 -21.11
C LEU A 81 4.96 -2.62 -20.36
N ILE A 82 5.11 -3.64 -19.52
CA ILE A 82 6.34 -3.88 -18.74
C ILE A 82 7.56 -4.10 -19.65
N SER A 83 7.40 -4.87 -20.72
CA SER A 83 8.49 -5.18 -21.66
C SER A 83 8.79 -4.04 -22.65
N GLY A 84 8.04 -2.94 -22.61
CA GLY A 84 8.14 -1.87 -23.61
C GLY A 84 7.60 -2.25 -24.99
N GLY A 85 6.98 -3.43 -25.14
CA GLY A 85 6.32 -3.85 -26.38
C GLY A 85 5.07 -3.01 -26.73
N ARG A 86 4.57 -2.21 -25.79
CA ARG A 86 3.55 -1.16 -25.98
C ARG A 86 3.89 0.08 -25.14
N GLY A 87 3.81 1.27 -25.75
CA GLY A 87 4.11 2.56 -25.09
C GLY A 87 5.55 3.02 -25.31
N ASP A 88 6.00 4.00 -24.54
CA ASP A 88 7.32 4.65 -24.69
C ASP A 88 8.44 3.92 -23.93
N GLY A 89 8.15 2.73 -23.37
CA GLY A 89 9.09 1.99 -22.51
C GLY A 89 9.26 2.59 -21.12
N ASP A 90 8.37 3.51 -20.71
CA ASP A 90 8.43 4.26 -19.46
C ASP A 90 7.50 3.73 -18.37
N PHE A 91 7.05 2.47 -18.51
CA PHE A 91 6.28 1.81 -17.46
C PHE A 91 7.11 1.77 -16.16
N PRO A 92 6.50 1.96 -14.97
CA PRO A 92 7.23 2.00 -13.72
C PRO A 92 8.14 0.78 -13.52
N LEU A 93 9.34 1.04 -13.03
CA LEU A 93 10.29 -0.01 -12.70
C LEU A 93 9.80 -0.80 -11.47
N PRO A 94 10.10 -2.10 -11.39
CA PRO A 94 9.79 -2.87 -10.19
C PRO A 94 10.59 -2.34 -9.00
N ILE A 95 9.92 -2.18 -7.86
CA ILE A 95 10.54 -1.77 -6.59
C ILE A 95 11.26 -2.92 -5.88
N ALA A 96 10.96 -4.17 -6.27
CA ALA A 96 11.65 -5.35 -5.77
C ALA A 96 11.62 -6.51 -6.77
N GLY A 97 12.56 -7.45 -6.61
CA GLY A 97 12.53 -8.74 -7.30
C GLY A 97 13.16 -8.75 -8.70
N VAL A 98 13.98 -7.76 -9.07
CA VAL A 98 14.73 -7.74 -10.35
C VAL A 98 15.61 -8.98 -10.54
N THR A 99 16.13 -9.54 -9.45
CA THR A 99 16.94 -10.77 -9.44
C THR A 99 16.13 -12.02 -9.08
N ALA A 100 14.81 -11.91 -8.92
CA ALA A 100 13.93 -12.96 -8.46
C ALA A 100 12.93 -13.39 -9.56
N LYS A 101 12.26 -14.52 -9.34
CA LYS A 101 11.20 -15.02 -10.25
C LYS A 101 9.98 -14.09 -10.30
N THR A 102 9.68 -13.41 -9.20
CA THR A 102 8.53 -12.52 -9.07
C THR A 102 9.01 -11.12 -8.79
N MET A 103 8.67 -10.20 -9.71
CA MET A 103 8.86 -8.77 -9.54
C MET A 103 7.64 -8.15 -8.85
N LEU A 104 7.90 -7.10 -8.07
CA LEU A 104 6.90 -6.29 -7.39
C LEU A 104 7.02 -4.85 -7.83
N TRP A 105 5.88 -4.20 -8.01
CA TRP A 105 5.75 -2.78 -8.33
C TRP A 105 5.03 -2.05 -7.20
N SER A 106 5.23 -0.74 -7.13
CA SER A 106 4.36 0.14 -6.35
C SER A 106 3.04 0.33 -7.10
N TRP A 107 1.93 -0.01 -6.46
CA TRP A 107 0.59 0.18 -7.01
C TRP A 107 0.34 1.65 -7.30
N GLN A 108 0.73 2.54 -6.37
CA GLN A 108 0.64 3.99 -6.52
C GLN A 108 1.40 4.51 -7.76
N GLU A 109 2.62 4.05 -8.00
CA GLU A 109 3.38 4.43 -9.20
C GLU A 109 2.73 3.90 -10.49
N VAL A 110 2.24 2.66 -10.47
CA VAL A 110 1.56 2.04 -11.61
C VAL A 110 0.30 2.83 -11.97
N VAL A 111 -0.61 3.07 -11.03
CA VAL A 111 -1.85 3.81 -11.33
C VAL A 111 -1.58 5.28 -11.65
N GLY A 112 -0.52 5.88 -11.08
CA GLY A 112 -0.04 7.21 -11.45
C GLY A 112 0.38 7.27 -12.93
N TRP A 113 1.16 6.30 -13.39
CA TRP A 113 1.54 6.18 -14.79
C TRP A 113 0.31 5.97 -15.71
N PHE A 114 -0.65 5.14 -15.29
CA PHE A 114 -1.88 4.96 -16.06
C PHE A 114 -2.70 6.26 -16.17
N LEU A 115 -2.77 7.05 -15.10
CA LEU A 115 -3.44 8.35 -15.08
C LEU A 115 -2.72 9.35 -15.99
N GLU A 116 -1.39 9.45 -15.91
CA GLU A 116 -0.57 10.32 -16.76
C GLU A 116 -0.75 9.99 -18.25
N LYS A 117 -0.75 8.70 -18.59
CA LYS A 117 -0.98 8.22 -19.97
C LYS A 117 -2.44 8.30 -20.42
N LYS A 118 -3.35 8.86 -19.60
CA LYS A 118 -4.80 8.94 -19.86
C LYS A 118 -5.42 7.57 -20.18
N LYS A 119 -4.96 6.54 -19.48
CA LYS A 119 -5.40 5.15 -19.58
C LYS A 119 -6.20 4.70 -18.34
N LEU A 120 -6.45 5.64 -17.43
CA LEU A 120 -7.25 5.53 -16.23
C LEU A 120 -7.99 6.86 -16.05
N ASP A 121 -9.32 6.81 -15.99
CA ASP A 121 -10.14 8.03 -15.87
C ASP A 121 -10.43 8.38 -14.41
N GLU A 122 -10.46 7.37 -13.54
CA GLU A 122 -10.85 7.53 -12.14
C GLU A 122 -9.65 7.90 -11.26
N LYS A 123 -9.50 9.20 -11.02
CA LYS A 123 -8.42 9.76 -10.19
C LYS A 123 -8.43 9.24 -8.75
N SER A 124 -9.60 8.90 -8.21
CA SER A 124 -9.77 8.35 -6.86
C SER A 124 -8.90 7.09 -6.63
N ILE A 125 -8.66 6.28 -7.67
CA ILE A 125 -7.83 5.07 -7.57
C ILE A 125 -6.37 5.44 -7.24
N TYR A 126 -5.85 6.50 -7.84
CA TYR A 126 -4.51 7.02 -7.55
C TYR A 126 -4.43 7.65 -6.16
N GLU A 127 -5.46 8.42 -5.78
CA GLU A 127 -5.55 9.05 -4.46
C GLU A 127 -5.59 7.99 -3.37
N ASN A 128 -6.45 6.97 -3.50
CA ASN A 128 -6.55 5.84 -2.59
C ASN A 128 -5.25 5.02 -2.50
N ALA A 129 -4.58 4.76 -3.63
CA ALA A 129 -3.29 4.07 -3.62
C ALA A 129 -2.22 4.88 -2.87
N THR A 130 -2.21 6.20 -3.05
CA THR A 130 -1.31 7.12 -2.34
C THR A 130 -1.59 7.10 -0.84
N THR A 131 -2.87 7.20 -0.44
CA THR A 131 -3.30 7.14 0.96
C THR A 131 -2.90 5.83 1.62
N LEU A 132 -3.17 4.67 0.99
CA LEU A 132 -2.80 3.36 1.55
C LEU A 132 -1.29 3.18 1.73
N LYS A 133 -0.50 3.67 0.77
CA LYS A 133 0.96 3.65 0.87
C LYS A 133 1.43 4.47 2.08
N GLN A 134 0.94 5.71 2.20
CA GLN A 134 1.30 6.62 3.31
C GLN A 134 0.85 6.09 4.68
N LEU A 135 -0.33 5.50 4.77
CA LEU A 135 -0.83 4.89 6.01
C LEU A 135 0.08 3.73 6.43
N ASN A 136 0.46 2.85 5.52
CA ASN A 136 1.35 1.73 5.83
C ASN A 136 2.77 2.18 6.18
N GLU A 137 3.32 3.18 5.48
CA GLU A 137 4.61 3.80 5.86
C GLU A 137 4.55 4.40 7.28
N SER A 138 3.41 5.00 7.65
CA SER A 138 3.19 5.57 8.98
C SER A 138 3.05 4.49 10.05
N LEU A 139 2.37 3.39 9.75
CA LEU A 139 2.27 2.22 10.62
C LEU A 139 3.64 1.58 10.87
N ASP A 140 4.46 1.42 9.82
CA ASP A 140 5.83 0.92 9.95
C ASP A 140 6.67 1.87 10.83
N ALA A 141 6.60 3.19 10.60
CA ALA A 141 7.32 4.18 11.39
C ALA A 141 6.89 4.24 12.87
N ARG A 142 5.60 3.97 13.16
CA ARG A 142 5.06 3.92 14.52
C ARG A 142 5.68 2.80 15.36
N HIS A 143 6.09 1.69 14.74
CA HIS A 143 6.61 0.55 15.47
C HIS A 143 8.05 0.72 15.98
N ASP A 144 8.82 1.67 15.42
CA ASP A 144 10.20 1.90 15.84
C ASP A 144 10.62 3.36 15.62
N GLU A 145 10.57 4.17 16.68
CA GLU A 145 11.01 5.57 16.64
C GLU A 145 12.52 5.69 16.33
N ALA A 146 13.33 4.69 16.72
CA ALA A 146 14.75 4.66 16.38
C ALA A 146 14.95 4.38 14.89
N GLN A 147 14.13 3.52 14.29
CA GLN A 147 14.08 3.31 12.84
C GLN A 147 13.79 4.62 12.10
N PHE A 148 12.84 5.42 12.56
CA PHE A 148 12.53 6.71 11.91
C PHE A 148 13.71 7.71 11.98
N LYS A 149 14.36 7.82 13.14
CA LYS A 149 15.60 8.62 13.29
C LYS A 149 16.71 8.11 12.37
N ASN A 150 16.85 6.79 12.25
CA ASN A 150 17.83 6.15 11.37
C ASN A 150 17.52 6.40 9.89
N ILE A 151 16.26 6.32 9.46
CA ILE A 151 15.82 6.64 8.09
C ILE A 151 16.22 8.08 7.76
N ARG A 152 15.93 9.05 8.63
CA ARG A 152 16.33 10.46 8.43
C ARG A 152 17.84 10.60 8.29
N ARG A 153 18.63 9.90 9.11
CA ARG A 153 20.10 9.90 9.05
C ARG A 153 20.60 9.35 7.71
N ILE A 154 20.13 8.17 7.31
CA ILE A 154 20.53 7.50 6.06
C ILE A 154 20.16 8.36 4.85
N THR A 155 18.96 8.93 4.83
CA THR A 155 18.51 9.83 3.75
C THR A 155 19.43 11.05 3.58
N LYS A 156 19.93 11.64 4.68
CA LYS A 156 20.92 12.73 4.61
C LYS A 156 22.23 12.28 3.96
N LEU A 157 22.73 11.08 4.30
CA LEU A 157 23.96 10.52 3.74
C LEU A 157 23.84 10.25 2.24
N ILE A 158 22.71 9.66 1.79
CA ILE A 158 22.44 9.42 0.36
C ILE A 158 22.44 10.74 -0.42
N LYS A 159 21.83 11.79 0.12
CA LYS A 159 21.79 13.12 -0.54
C LYS A 159 23.18 13.77 -0.62
N LYS A 160 23.99 13.64 0.44
CA LYS A 160 25.36 14.17 0.47
C LYS A 160 26.27 13.45 -0.54
N GLY A 161 26.14 12.13 -0.68
CA GLY A 161 26.89 11.37 -1.68
C GLY A 161 26.58 11.84 -3.11
N ARG A 162 25.33 12.18 -3.43
CA ARG A 162 24.94 12.69 -4.76
C ARG A 162 25.59 14.03 -5.15
N SER A 163 25.96 14.88 -4.19
CA SER A 163 26.64 16.16 -4.48
C SER A 163 28.14 16.02 -4.76
N GLU A 164 28.74 14.85 -4.51
CA GLU A 164 30.17 14.60 -4.77
C GLU A 164 30.41 13.97 -6.17
N PHE A 165 29.33 13.68 -6.92
CA PHE A 165 29.36 13.08 -8.27
C PHE A 165 28.73 13.97 -9.35
N VAL A 166 28.50 15.26 -9.06
CA VAL A 166 28.01 16.28 -10.01
C VAL A 166 29.06 17.37 -10.16
#